data_AF-A0A6V8LL51-F1
#
_entry.id   AF-A0A6V8LL51-F1
#
_cell.length_a   1.000
_cell.length_b   1.000
_cell.length_c   1.000
_cell.angle_alpha   90.00
_cell.angle_beta   90.00
_cell.angle_gamma   90.00
#
_symmetry.space_group_name_H-M   'P 1'
#
loop_
_entity.id
_entity.type
_entity.pdbx_description
1 polymer ?
#
loop_
_entity_poly.entity_id
_entity_poly.type
_entity_poly.pdbx_seq_one_letter_code
_entity_poly.pdbx_strand_id
1 'polypeptide(L)'
;MASVVVRRPSRQPAPEMPSGELTLEAPPEIPAPPARQWTQAVMVLPMVAIMGAMMIPLVSGGSFGSLRYVVMGLFGVGMLAMVGVAFLNSGGPSKREMGQARRLYLRGLAQHRVRVTRTARRQRTALSYLYPDPRVLWSLVASYRLWERRRDDPDFGVARIGVGRQSLATVLIPPDTKPMEQLEPLSALALRRFVTTYSALPDLPLAMAVNGFSRVYLRGDRDRATGLVRAVLAQLATFHPPDDLRIAVCAAAERRPDWEWLKWLPHALHPDRTDALGPVRLVATTITALEAMLEDLLGARPRFDPDHGGVLVSGPHLVVVLDGVTAPARTTS
;
A
#
# COMPACT_ATOMS: atom_id res chain seq x y z
N MET A 1 -33.36 26.78 -19.38
CA MET A 1 -32.58 25.52 -19.37
C MET A 1 -33.57 24.37 -19.49
N ALA A 2 -33.30 23.38 -20.33
CA ALA A 2 -34.13 22.19 -20.42
C ALA A 2 -33.56 21.10 -19.49
N SER A 3 -34.40 20.50 -18.66
CA SER A 3 -34.04 19.34 -17.84
C SER A 3 -34.35 18.06 -18.60
N VAL A 4 -33.41 17.11 -18.59
CA VAL A 4 -33.64 15.75 -19.11
C VAL A 4 -33.72 14.79 -17.95
N VAL A 5 -34.74 13.93 -17.95
CA VAL A 5 -34.86 12.86 -16.95
C VAL A 5 -33.82 11.80 -17.24
N VAL A 6 -32.88 11.61 -16.31
CA VAL A 6 -31.85 10.56 -16.39
C VAL A 6 -32.34 9.34 -15.64
N ARG A 7 -32.50 8.20 -16.33
CA ARG A 7 -32.73 6.92 -15.68
C ARG A 7 -31.41 6.37 -15.17
N ARG A 8 -31.32 6.09 -13.87
CA ARG A 8 -30.14 5.51 -13.22
C ARG A 8 -30.08 4.01 -13.52
N PRO A 9 -29.10 3.51 -14.30
CA PRO A 9 -28.94 2.07 -14.52
C PRO A 9 -28.45 1.37 -13.23
N SER A 10 -28.45 0.04 -13.23
CA SER A 10 -27.76 -0.71 -12.19
C SER A 10 -26.26 -0.38 -12.22
N ARG A 11 -25.68 -0.22 -11.03
CA ARG A 11 -24.25 0.07 -10.88
C ARG A 11 -23.43 -1.10 -11.41
N GLN A 12 -22.51 -0.83 -12.33
CA GLN A 12 -21.56 -1.84 -12.80
C GLN A 12 -20.57 -2.16 -11.67
N PRO A 13 -20.20 -3.44 -11.49
CA PRO A 13 -19.24 -3.80 -10.45
C PRO A 13 -17.89 -3.13 -10.74
N ALA A 14 -17.36 -2.45 -9.72
CA ALA A 14 -16.02 -1.88 -9.80
C ALA A 14 -14.97 -3.01 -9.90
N PRO A 15 -13.78 -2.74 -10.48
CA PRO A 15 -12.68 -3.70 -10.43
C PRO A 15 -12.37 -4.08 -8.98
N GLU A 16 -12.27 -5.39 -8.72
CA GLU A 16 -12.02 -5.89 -7.36
C GLU A 16 -10.70 -5.38 -6.80
N MET A 17 -10.76 -4.85 -5.58
CA MET A 17 -9.57 -4.50 -4.81
C MET A 17 -8.87 -5.80 -4.38
N PRO A 18 -7.60 -5.99 -4.73
CA PRO A 18 -6.90 -7.19 -4.32
C PRO A 18 -6.70 -7.18 -2.81
N SER A 19 -6.99 -8.29 -2.15
CA SER A 19 -6.85 -8.47 -0.71
C SER A 19 -6.00 -9.71 -0.39
N GLY A 20 -5.70 -9.91 0.89
CA GLY A 20 -4.97 -11.06 1.41
C GLY A 20 -3.53 -10.76 1.80
N GLU A 21 -2.79 -11.82 2.09
CA GLU A 21 -1.45 -11.75 2.66
C GLU A 21 -0.45 -12.45 1.74
N LEU A 22 0.76 -11.91 1.68
CA LEU A 22 1.89 -12.53 1.01
C LEU A 22 3.01 -12.73 2.03
N THR A 23 3.09 -13.96 2.55
CA THR A 23 4.18 -14.39 3.42
C THR A 23 5.46 -14.52 2.59
N LEU A 24 6.52 -13.88 3.06
CA LEU A 24 7.84 -13.94 2.45
C LEU A 24 8.69 -15.01 3.14
N GLU A 25 9.51 -15.72 2.38
CA GLU A 25 10.41 -16.75 2.92
C GLU A 25 11.65 -16.12 3.56
N ALA A 26 12.14 -16.75 4.64
CA ALA A 26 13.35 -16.33 5.32
C ALA A 26 14.59 -16.50 4.40
N PRO A 27 15.57 -15.58 4.44
CA PRO A 27 16.82 -15.74 3.72
C PRO A 27 17.57 -16.99 4.18
N PRO A 28 18.37 -17.63 3.29
CA PRO A 28 19.19 -18.76 3.69
C PRO A 28 20.20 -18.36 4.78
N GLU A 29 20.43 -19.27 5.72
CA GLU A 29 21.39 -19.10 6.81
C GLU A 29 22.82 -19.41 6.35
N ILE A 30 23.80 -18.77 6.97
CA ILE A 30 25.21 -19.12 6.79
C ILE A 30 25.42 -20.46 7.52
N PRO A 31 25.88 -21.53 6.83
CA PRO A 31 26.16 -22.79 7.48
C PRO A 31 27.21 -22.56 8.55
N ALA A 32 26.97 -23.08 9.75
CA ALA A 32 27.92 -23.00 10.85
C ALA A 32 29.28 -23.50 10.34
N PRO A 33 30.39 -22.83 10.68
CA PRO A 33 31.71 -23.30 10.28
C PRO A 33 31.81 -24.76 10.70
N PRO A 34 32.14 -25.69 9.79
CA PRO A 34 32.30 -27.08 10.17
C PRO A 34 33.27 -27.08 11.34
N ALA A 35 32.94 -27.81 12.41
CA ALA A 35 33.76 -27.87 13.61
C ALA A 35 35.15 -28.37 13.20
N ARG A 36 36.02 -27.40 12.86
CA ARG A 36 37.32 -27.63 12.25
C ARG A 36 38.16 -28.47 13.20
N GLN A 37 37.90 -28.30 14.50
CA GLN A 37 38.46 -29.10 15.59
C GLN A 37 38.03 -30.58 15.55
N TRP A 38 36.77 -30.92 15.24
CA TRP A 38 36.32 -32.32 15.19
C TRP A 38 36.81 -33.03 13.93
N THR A 39 36.76 -32.36 12.77
CA THR A 39 37.30 -32.92 11.52
C THR A 39 38.83 -33.02 11.56
N GLN A 40 39.53 -32.05 12.14
CA GLN A 40 40.96 -32.18 12.41
C GLN A 40 41.25 -33.26 13.44
N ALA A 41 40.46 -33.41 14.51
CA ALA A 41 40.64 -34.48 15.47
C ALA A 41 40.46 -35.86 14.82
N VAL A 42 39.40 -36.07 14.04
CA VAL A 42 39.16 -37.32 13.30
C VAL A 42 40.24 -37.59 12.24
N MET A 43 40.86 -36.56 11.67
CA MET A 43 41.95 -36.70 10.70
C MET A 43 43.33 -36.90 11.36
N VAL A 44 43.54 -36.33 12.56
CA VAL A 44 44.80 -36.42 13.33
C VAL A 44 44.83 -37.67 14.21
N LEU A 45 43.69 -38.19 14.67
CA LEU A 45 43.60 -39.39 15.51
C LEU A 45 44.25 -40.63 14.84
N PRO A 46 44.02 -40.94 13.55
CA PRO A 46 44.74 -42.00 12.84
C PRO A 46 46.24 -41.68 12.74
N MET A 47 46.60 -40.42 12.53
CA MET A 47 48.00 -39.99 12.42
C MET A 47 48.77 -40.20 13.73
N VAL A 48 48.15 -39.88 14.87
CA VAL A 48 48.70 -40.12 16.21
C VAL A 48 48.72 -41.61 16.55
N ALA A 49 47.69 -42.38 16.18
CA ALA A 49 47.65 -43.83 16.39
C ALA A 49 48.76 -44.54 15.59
N ILE A 50 49.00 -44.12 14.34
CA ILE A 50 50.04 -44.67 13.47
C ILE A 50 51.45 -44.22 13.95
N MET A 51 51.62 -42.97 14.39
CA MET A 51 52.86 -42.50 15.04
C MET A 51 53.16 -43.27 16.33
N GLY A 52 52.13 -43.54 17.14
CA GLY A 52 52.25 -44.38 18.34
C GLY A 52 52.69 -45.80 17.99
N ALA A 53 52.08 -46.40 16.95
CA ALA A 53 52.46 -47.72 16.46
C ALA A 53 53.91 -47.78 15.91
N MET A 54 54.43 -46.67 15.37
CA MET A 54 55.83 -46.54 14.93
C MET A 54 56.86 -46.47 16.07
N MET A 55 56.47 -45.94 17.23
CA MET A 55 57.38 -45.82 18.38
C MET A 55 57.55 -47.13 19.16
N ILE A 56 56.56 -48.03 19.09
CA ILE A 56 56.58 -49.34 19.77
C ILE A 56 57.80 -50.19 19.37
N PRO A 57 58.15 -50.35 18.07
CA PRO A 57 59.35 -51.08 17.67
C PRO A 57 60.67 -50.33 17.89
N LEU A 58 60.64 -48.99 18.02
CA LEU A 58 61.83 -48.17 18.27
C LEU A 58 62.35 -48.33 19.70
N VAL A 59 61.44 -48.56 20.66
CA VAL A 59 61.75 -48.77 22.08
C VAL A 59 62.02 -50.25 22.39
N SER A 60 61.53 -51.19 21.56
CA SER A 60 61.65 -52.63 21.82
C SER A 60 62.87 -53.34 21.19
N GLY A 61 63.77 -52.63 20.50
CA GLY A 61 65.08 -53.17 20.11
C GLY A 61 65.09 -54.32 19.08
N GLY A 62 64.00 -54.53 18.34
CA GLY A 62 63.88 -55.60 17.34
C GLY A 62 64.60 -55.28 16.02
N SER A 63 65.52 -56.16 15.61
CA SER A 63 66.33 -56.03 14.39
C SER A 63 65.54 -56.35 13.11
N PHE A 64 64.97 -55.32 12.47
CA PHE A 64 64.33 -55.41 11.14
C PHE A 64 64.96 -54.38 10.17
N GLY A 65 66.20 -54.62 9.74
CA GLY A 65 67.06 -53.63 9.10
C GLY A 65 66.70 -53.18 7.66
N SER A 66 65.99 -54.00 6.87
CA SER A 66 65.63 -53.68 5.47
C SER A 66 64.13 -53.45 5.26
N LEU A 67 63.28 -54.25 5.91
CA LEU A 67 61.82 -54.11 5.86
C LEU A 67 61.36 -52.74 6.39
N ARG A 68 62.11 -52.15 7.33
CA ARG A 68 61.87 -50.81 7.89
C ARG A 68 61.82 -49.72 6.81
N TYR A 69 62.74 -49.73 5.86
CA TYR A 69 62.83 -48.67 4.84
C TYR A 69 61.72 -48.78 3.80
N VAL A 70 61.32 -50.00 3.44
CA VAL A 70 60.21 -50.26 2.50
C VAL A 70 58.87 -49.83 3.10
N VAL A 71 58.64 -50.17 4.37
CA VAL A 71 57.44 -49.75 5.10
C VAL A 71 57.40 -48.22 5.19
N MET A 72 58.51 -47.57 5.56
CA MET A 72 58.58 -46.12 5.69
C MET A 72 58.34 -45.38 4.35
N GLY A 73 58.82 -45.93 3.23
CA GLY A 73 58.55 -45.39 1.88
C GLY A 73 57.08 -45.49 1.48
N LEU A 74 56.44 -46.64 1.69
CA LEU A 74 55.02 -46.85 1.38
C LEU A 74 54.11 -45.92 2.20
N PHE A 75 54.44 -45.72 3.48
CA PHE A 75 53.71 -44.81 4.36
C PHE A 75 53.90 -43.34 3.98
N GLY A 76 55.10 -42.92 3.56
CA GLY A 76 55.34 -41.57 3.05
C GLY A 76 54.48 -41.25 1.82
N VAL A 77 54.35 -42.20 0.90
CA VAL A 77 53.46 -42.08 -0.27
C VAL A 77 51.99 -42.03 0.15
N GLY A 78 51.58 -42.87 1.10
CA GLY A 78 50.22 -42.85 1.68
C GLY A 78 49.87 -41.52 2.34
N MET A 79 50.83 -40.91 3.07
CA MET A 79 50.66 -39.60 3.70
C MET A 79 50.49 -38.49 2.67
N LEU A 80 51.31 -38.47 1.62
CA LEU A 80 51.19 -37.48 0.54
C LEU A 80 49.87 -37.66 -0.24
N ALA A 81 49.44 -38.89 -0.47
CA ALA A 81 48.14 -39.18 -1.10
C ALA A 81 46.97 -38.68 -0.23
N MET A 82 47.03 -38.87 1.09
CA MET A 82 46.00 -38.39 2.01
C MET A 82 45.95 -36.86 2.09
N VAL A 83 47.11 -36.19 2.15
CA VAL A 83 47.20 -34.72 2.13
C VAL A 83 46.67 -34.18 0.80
N GLY A 84 46.97 -34.84 -0.31
CA GLY A 84 46.41 -34.51 -1.63
C GLY A 84 44.88 -34.58 -1.65
N VAL A 85 44.30 -35.68 -1.14
CA VAL A 85 42.84 -35.86 -1.04
C VAL A 85 42.20 -34.85 -0.08
N ALA A 86 42.84 -34.54 1.04
CA ALA A 86 42.37 -33.52 1.98
C ALA A 86 42.38 -32.12 1.37
N PHE A 87 43.39 -31.76 0.58
CA PHE A 87 43.42 -30.48 -0.16
C PHE A 87 42.36 -30.44 -1.26
N LEU A 88 42.16 -31.53 -2.00
CA LEU A 88 41.08 -31.64 -3.00
C LEU A 88 39.68 -31.51 -2.38
N ASN A 89 39.46 -32.08 -1.20
CA ASN A 89 38.19 -31.98 -0.46
C ASN A 89 38.04 -30.69 0.37
N SER A 90 39.12 -29.94 0.59
CA SER A 90 39.10 -28.68 1.34
C SER A 90 38.38 -27.54 0.60
N GLY A 91 38.21 -27.65 -0.72
CA GLY A 91 37.42 -26.74 -1.56
C GLY A 91 35.90 -26.94 -1.47
N GLY A 92 35.42 -27.30 -0.28
CA GLY A 92 34.20 -28.07 -0.06
C GLY A 92 32.86 -27.55 -0.61
N PRO A 93 31.85 -28.44 -0.71
CA PRO A 93 30.51 -28.22 -1.27
C PRO A 93 29.75 -27.02 -0.69
N SER A 94 30.06 -26.60 0.54
CA SER A 94 29.45 -25.46 1.23
C SER A 94 29.39 -24.17 0.40
N LYS A 95 30.44 -23.82 -0.37
CA LYS A 95 30.40 -22.60 -1.23
C LYS A 95 29.45 -22.75 -2.42
N ARG A 96 29.42 -23.94 -3.04
CA ARG A 96 28.56 -24.23 -4.19
C ARG A 96 27.09 -24.35 -3.76
N GLU A 97 26.84 -25.02 -2.65
CA GLU A 97 25.53 -25.15 -2.01
C GLU A 97 24.98 -23.78 -1.60
N MET A 98 25.76 -22.93 -0.95
CA MET A 98 25.34 -21.56 -0.61
C MET A 98 25.05 -20.72 -1.87
N GLY A 99 25.86 -20.87 -2.92
CA GLY A 99 25.59 -20.23 -4.21
C GLY A 99 24.30 -20.70 -4.87
N GLN A 100 23.95 -21.98 -4.74
CA GLN A 100 22.68 -22.54 -5.21
C GLN A 100 21.51 -22.03 -4.36
N ALA A 101 21.61 -22.07 -3.03
CA ALA A 101 20.59 -21.57 -2.10
C ALA A 101 20.27 -20.09 -2.35
N ARG A 102 21.30 -19.25 -2.53
CA ARG A 102 21.14 -17.84 -2.91
C ARG A 102 20.38 -17.68 -4.23
N ARG A 103 20.75 -18.45 -5.26
CA ARG A 103 20.07 -18.38 -6.58
C ARG A 103 18.61 -18.77 -6.48
N LEU A 104 18.29 -19.83 -5.74
CA LEU A 104 16.91 -20.28 -5.51
C LEU A 104 16.11 -19.20 -4.77
N TYR A 105 16.67 -18.62 -3.71
CA TYR A 105 16.03 -17.55 -2.96
C TYR A 105 15.73 -16.30 -3.81
N LEU A 106 16.73 -15.81 -4.55
CA LEU A 106 16.54 -14.66 -5.43
C LEU A 106 15.53 -14.94 -6.55
N ARG A 107 15.46 -16.19 -7.02
CA ARG A 107 14.44 -16.61 -7.99
C ARG A 107 13.03 -16.60 -7.36
N GLY A 108 12.90 -17.03 -6.11
CA GLY A 108 11.66 -16.91 -5.33
C GLY A 108 11.22 -15.45 -5.18
N LEU A 109 12.14 -14.55 -4.77
CA LEU A 109 11.86 -13.12 -4.70
C LEU A 109 11.45 -12.51 -6.05
N ALA A 110 12.05 -12.97 -7.16
CA ALA A 110 11.66 -12.53 -8.50
C ALA A 110 10.23 -12.98 -8.87
N GLN A 111 9.81 -14.19 -8.46
CA GLN A 111 8.43 -14.65 -8.62
C GLN A 111 7.45 -13.82 -7.78
N HIS A 112 7.79 -13.56 -6.51
CA HIS A 112 7.01 -12.66 -5.66
C HIS A 112 6.90 -11.26 -6.25
N ARG A 113 7.96 -10.73 -6.87
CA ARG A 113 7.93 -9.42 -7.56
C ARG A 113 6.86 -9.37 -8.63
N VAL A 114 6.73 -10.41 -9.45
CA VAL A 114 5.69 -10.47 -10.51
C VAL A 114 4.30 -10.43 -9.89
N ARG A 115 4.07 -11.22 -8.83
CA ARG A 115 2.80 -11.25 -8.10
C ARG A 115 2.45 -9.89 -7.50
N VAL A 116 3.39 -9.26 -6.79
CA VAL A 116 3.20 -7.95 -6.16
C VAL A 116 2.98 -6.85 -7.20
N THR A 117 3.72 -6.86 -8.31
CA THR A 117 3.51 -5.88 -9.39
C THR A 117 2.13 -6.03 -10.03
N ARG A 118 1.63 -7.26 -10.18
CA ARG A 118 0.27 -7.54 -10.67
C ARG A 118 -0.78 -7.03 -9.69
N THR A 119 -0.61 -7.29 -8.39
CA THR A 119 -1.46 -6.75 -7.32
C THR A 119 -1.47 -5.22 -7.35
N ALA A 120 -0.30 -4.58 -7.42
CA ALA A 120 -0.17 -3.13 -7.46
C ALA A 120 -0.90 -2.51 -8.67
N ARG A 121 -0.81 -3.14 -9.84
CA ARG A 121 -1.56 -2.72 -11.04
C ARG A 121 -3.07 -2.84 -10.82
N ARG A 122 -3.55 -3.95 -10.27
CA ARG A 122 -4.98 -4.15 -9.95
C ARG A 122 -5.49 -3.10 -8.97
N GLN A 123 -4.76 -2.86 -7.87
CA GLN A 123 -5.08 -1.82 -6.89
C GLN A 123 -5.14 -0.44 -7.55
N ARG A 124 -4.15 -0.08 -8.39
CA ARG A 124 -4.18 1.19 -9.12
C ARG A 124 -5.39 1.30 -10.05
N THR A 125 -5.72 0.25 -10.80
CA THR A 125 -6.89 0.24 -11.68
C THR A 125 -8.19 0.42 -10.88
N ALA A 126 -8.35 -0.32 -9.78
CA ALA A 126 -9.53 -0.21 -8.92
C ALA A 126 -9.67 1.19 -8.29
N LEU A 127 -8.60 1.73 -7.71
CA LEU A 127 -8.61 3.08 -7.13
C LEU A 127 -8.82 4.18 -8.18
N SER A 128 -8.21 4.07 -9.36
CA SER A 128 -8.43 5.03 -10.46
C SER A 128 -9.83 4.92 -11.06
N TYR A 129 -10.46 3.74 -11.00
CA TYR A 129 -11.86 3.58 -11.39
C TYR A 129 -12.78 4.28 -10.40
N LEU A 130 -12.61 4.03 -9.10
CA LEU A 130 -13.42 4.63 -8.02
C LEU A 130 -13.19 6.15 -7.91
N TYR A 131 -11.94 6.59 -7.99
CA TYR A 131 -11.50 7.96 -7.76
C TYR A 131 -10.72 8.49 -8.98
N PRO A 132 -11.41 8.72 -10.11
CA PRO A 132 -10.77 9.15 -11.35
C PRO A 132 -10.19 10.56 -11.22
N ASP A 133 -9.37 10.93 -12.20
CA ASP A 133 -8.81 12.28 -12.28
C ASP A 133 -9.93 13.30 -12.56
N PRO A 134 -9.96 14.47 -11.90
CA PRO A 134 -10.97 15.50 -12.16
C PRO A 134 -11.07 15.89 -13.64
N ARG A 135 -9.97 15.79 -14.40
CA ARG A 135 -9.91 16.11 -15.83
C ARG A 135 -10.73 15.17 -16.71
N VAL A 136 -11.09 13.98 -16.24
CA VAL A 136 -11.90 13.02 -17.00
C VAL A 136 -13.37 13.00 -16.60
N LEU A 137 -13.79 13.78 -15.60
CA LEU A 137 -15.17 13.74 -15.09
C LEU A 137 -16.20 14.10 -16.17
N TRP A 138 -15.87 15.02 -17.08
CA TRP A 138 -16.78 15.45 -18.16
C TRP A 138 -17.19 14.30 -19.08
N SER A 139 -16.31 13.31 -19.32
CA SER A 139 -16.66 12.15 -20.14
C SER A 139 -17.48 11.11 -19.37
N LEU A 140 -17.38 11.10 -18.03
CA LEU A 140 -18.18 10.23 -17.18
C LEU A 140 -19.63 10.69 -17.07
N VAL A 141 -19.88 12.00 -17.13
CA VAL A 141 -21.24 12.57 -17.13
C VAL A 141 -22.07 12.07 -18.32
N ALA A 142 -21.43 11.86 -19.47
CA ALA A 142 -22.09 11.32 -20.67
C ALA A 142 -22.13 9.78 -20.71
N SER A 143 -21.72 9.11 -19.63
CA SER A 143 -21.57 7.65 -19.56
C SER A 143 -22.60 7.04 -18.59
N TYR A 144 -22.60 5.70 -18.51
CA TYR A 144 -23.38 4.94 -17.53
C TYR A 144 -22.96 5.19 -16.07
N ARG A 145 -21.84 5.89 -15.87
CA ARG A 145 -21.25 6.20 -14.56
C ARG A 145 -21.80 7.47 -13.90
N LEU A 146 -22.64 8.22 -14.61
CA LEU A 146 -23.36 9.36 -14.03
C LEU A 146 -24.28 8.87 -12.91
N TRP A 147 -24.12 9.44 -11.71
CA TRP A 147 -24.93 9.13 -10.53
C TRP A 147 -24.94 7.64 -10.15
N GLU A 148 -23.80 6.95 -10.33
CA GLU A 148 -23.68 5.51 -10.05
C GLU A 148 -23.69 5.15 -8.56
N ARG A 149 -23.35 6.10 -7.66
CA ARG A 149 -23.21 5.85 -6.22
C ARG A 149 -24.51 6.09 -5.47
N ARG A 150 -24.86 5.14 -4.60
CA ARG A 150 -26.06 5.16 -3.76
C ARG A 150 -25.69 5.46 -2.31
N ARG A 151 -26.67 5.87 -1.52
CA ARG A 151 -26.50 6.17 -0.08
C ARG A 151 -25.97 5.00 0.74
N ASP A 152 -26.37 3.79 0.36
CA ASP A 152 -25.98 2.55 1.05
C ASP A 152 -24.59 2.05 0.61
N ASP A 153 -24.00 2.66 -0.43
CA ASP A 153 -22.69 2.25 -0.91
C ASP A 153 -21.59 2.82 0.00
N PRO A 154 -20.51 2.05 0.27
CA PRO A 154 -19.43 2.49 1.15
C PRO A 154 -18.62 3.67 0.61
N ASP A 155 -18.74 3.98 -0.69
CA ASP A 155 -18.09 5.12 -1.35
C ASP A 155 -19.00 6.34 -1.51
N PHE A 156 -20.19 6.34 -0.90
CA PHE A 156 -21.05 7.50 -0.82
C PHE A 156 -20.37 8.66 -0.09
N GLY A 157 -20.40 9.86 -0.68
CA GLY A 157 -19.78 11.05 -0.09
C GLY A 157 -18.25 11.04 -0.07
N VAL A 158 -17.61 10.07 -0.73
CA VAL A 158 -16.13 9.98 -0.79
C VAL A 158 -15.60 10.67 -2.05
N ALA A 159 -14.72 11.67 -1.91
CA ALA A 159 -14.14 12.41 -3.04
C ALA A 159 -12.61 12.34 -3.05
N ARG A 160 -12.02 12.39 -4.25
CA ARG A 160 -10.57 12.44 -4.44
C ARG A 160 -10.07 13.82 -4.03
N ILE A 161 -9.03 13.84 -3.22
CA ILE A 161 -8.37 15.07 -2.75
C ILE A 161 -6.95 15.23 -3.32
N GLY A 162 -6.38 14.19 -3.91
CA GLY A 162 -5.04 14.27 -4.49
C GLY A 162 -4.50 12.94 -4.95
N VAL A 163 -3.17 12.87 -5.06
CA VAL A 163 -2.40 11.66 -5.32
C VAL A 163 -1.30 11.54 -4.27
N GLY A 164 -0.99 10.33 -3.85
CA GLY A 164 0.07 10.12 -2.88
C GLY A 164 0.42 8.66 -2.70
N ARG A 165 1.22 8.41 -1.66
CA ARG A 165 1.69 7.07 -1.32
C ARG A 165 0.63 6.36 -0.48
N GLN A 166 0.30 5.12 -0.82
CA GLN A 166 -0.56 4.25 -0.01
C GLN A 166 0.07 2.87 0.13
N SER A 167 -0.30 2.15 1.18
CA SER A 167 0.13 0.76 1.36
C SER A 167 -0.39 -0.14 0.24
N LEU A 168 0.38 -1.19 -0.07
CA LEU A 168 -0.09 -2.27 -0.94
C LEU A 168 -1.30 -2.96 -0.28
N ALA A 169 -2.34 -3.23 -1.06
CA ALA A 169 -3.56 -3.84 -0.54
C ALA A 169 -3.39 -5.30 -0.08
N THR A 170 -2.42 -6.02 -0.66
CA THR A 170 -1.94 -7.29 -0.10
C THR A 170 -0.83 -7.00 0.91
N VAL A 171 -1.02 -7.40 2.16
CA VAL A 171 -0.04 -7.17 3.22
C VAL A 171 1.18 -8.09 3.00
N LEU A 172 2.38 -7.49 2.97
CA LEU A 172 3.63 -8.23 2.93
C LEU A 172 4.01 -8.61 4.36
N ILE A 173 3.95 -9.89 4.71
CA ILE A 173 4.33 -10.37 6.04
C ILE A 173 5.82 -10.74 6.00
N PRO A 174 6.69 -9.99 6.70
CA PRO A 174 8.10 -10.36 6.81
C PRO A 174 8.22 -11.65 7.64
N PRO A 175 9.14 -12.56 7.27
CA PRO A 175 9.37 -13.78 8.04
C PRO A 175 10.02 -13.48 9.38
N ASP A 176 9.74 -14.32 10.38
CA ASP A 176 10.54 -14.39 11.60
C ASP A 176 11.94 -14.84 11.23
N THR A 177 12.90 -13.93 11.39
CA THR A 177 14.29 -14.16 10.99
C THR A 177 15.19 -14.24 12.21
N LYS A 178 16.16 -15.16 12.15
CA LYS A 178 17.28 -15.20 13.10
C LYS A 178 18.10 -13.89 13.02
N PRO A 179 18.95 -13.59 14.02
CA PRO A 179 19.79 -12.39 13.99
C PRO A 179 20.51 -12.22 12.66
N MET A 180 20.62 -10.97 12.17
CA MET A 180 21.15 -10.68 10.83
C MET A 180 22.55 -11.24 10.58
N GLU A 181 23.33 -11.45 11.65
CA GLU A 181 24.68 -12.03 11.63
C GLU A 181 24.71 -13.49 11.16
N GLN A 182 23.61 -14.23 11.28
CA GLN A 182 23.49 -15.63 10.89
C GLN A 182 22.90 -15.80 9.47
N LEU A 183 22.43 -14.71 8.85
CA LEU A 183 21.81 -14.73 7.54
C LEU A 183 22.82 -14.44 6.43
N GLU A 184 22.58 -15.01 5.25
CA GLU A 184 23.35 -14.67 4.07
C GLU A 184 23.11 -13.19 3.69
N PRO A 185 24.17 -12.35 3.68
CA PRO A 185 24.01 -10.90 3.66
C PRO A 185 23.35 -10.37 2.38
N LEU A 186 23.59 -11.00 1.23
CA LEU A 186 23.00 -10.57 -0.04
C LEU A 186 21.50 -10.86 -0.09
N SER A 187 21.09 -12.05 0.33
CA SER A 187 19.69 -12.46 0.40
C SER A 187 18.91 -11.64 1.43
N ALA A 188 19.50 -11.40 2.62
CA ALA A 188 18.91 -10.53 3.63
C ALA A 188 18.71 -9.09 3.13
N LEU A 189 19.70 -8.52 2.43
CA LEU A 189 19.59 -7.19 1.83
C LEU A 189 18.54 -7.15 0.72
N ALA A 190 18.47 -8.20 -0.11
CA ALA A 190 17.48 -8.31 -1.17
C ALA A 190 16.05 -8.34 -0.61
N LEU A 191 15.81 -9.11 0.46
CA LEU A 191 14.53 -9.15 1.17
C LEU A 191 14.16 -7.77 1.74
N ARG A 192 15.08 -7.12 2.46
CA ARG A 192 14.84 -5.78 3.02
C ARG A 192 14.47 -4.78 1.95
N ARG A 193 15.23 -4.74 0.84
CA ARG A 193 14.93 -3.86 -0.31
C ARG A 193 13.58 -4.18 -0.94
N PHE A 194 13.22 -5.46 -1.04
CA PHE A 194 11.93 -5.88 -1.56
C PHE A 194 10.78 -5.32 -0.72
N VAL A 195 10.82 -5.50 0.60
CA VAL A 195 9.78 -5.01 1.52
C VAL A 195 9.69 -3.49 1.50
N THR A 196 10.81 -2.76 1.57
CA THR A 196 10.79 -1.29 1.56
C THR A 196 10.30 -0.71 0.24
N THR A 197 10.56 -1.39 -0.88
CA THR A 197 10.16 -0.90 -2.21
C THR A 197 8.69 -1.14 -2.49
N TYR A 198 8.16 -2.32 -2.11
CA TYR A 198 6.82 -2.75 -2.50
C TYR A 198 5.76 -2.60 -1.40
N SER A 199 6.13 -2.20 -0.19
CA SER A 199 5.17 -1.93 0.89
C SER A 199 4.30 -0.70 0.61
N ALA A 200 4.82 0.31 -0.09
CA ALA A 200 4.12 1.55 -0.38
C ALA A 200 4.15 1.89 -1.88
N LEU A 201 2.97 1.98 -2.49
CA LEU A 201 2.78 2.34 -3.88
C LEU A 201 2.68 3.85 -4.04
N PRO A 202 3.48 4.47 -4.92
CA PRO A 202 3.35 5.89 -5.23
C PRO A 202 2.19 6.16 -6.19
N ASP A 203 1.80 7.43 -6.27
CA ASP A 203 0.87 7.99 -7.26
C ASP A 203 -0.49 7.29 -7.30
N LEU A 204 -1.05 7.01 -6.13
CA LEU A 204 -2.42 6.49 -5.99
C LEU A 204 -3.40 7.60 -5.60
N PRO A 205 -4.63 7.61 -6.15
CA PRO A 205 -5.66 8.55 -5.78
C PRO A 205 -5.94 8.51 -4.27
N LEU A 206 -5.71 9.63 -3.59
CA LEU A 206 -6.11 9.80 -2.18
C LEU A 206 -7.52 10.34 -2.15
N ALA A 207 -8.38 9.72 -1.36
CA ALA A 207 -9.77 10.11 -1.20
C ALA A 207 -10.11 10.37 0.27
N MET A 208 -11.11 11.22 0.48
CA MET A 208 -11.63 11.61 1.78
C MET A 208 -13.14 11.43 1.79
N ALA A 209 -13.66 10.80 2.84
CA ALA A 209 -15.09 10.70 3.10
C ALA A 209 -15.59 12.05 3.64
N VAL A 210 -16.19 12.87 2.77
CA VAL A 210 -16.67 14.21 3.13
C VAL A 210 -17.83 14.13 4.13
N ASN A 211 -18.63 13.07 4.04
CA ASN A 211 -19.71 12.76 4.98
C ASN A 211 -19.23 12.35 6.38
N GLY A 212 -17.96 11.92 6.54
CA GLY A 212 -17.39 11.56 7.84
C GLY A 212 -16.94 12.76 8.68
N PHE A 213 -16.96 13.97 8.12
CA PHE A 213 -16.52 15.19 8.81
C PHE A 213 -17.64 16.24 8.83
N SER A 214 -17.86 16.84 9.99
CA SER A 214 -18.79 17.99 10.11
C SER A 214 -18.24 19.27 9.47
N ARG A 215 -16.91 19.46 9.52
CA ARG A 215 -16.21 20.62 8.95
C ARG A 215 -14.83 20.20 8.45
N VAL A 216 -14.46 20.69 7.27
CA VAL A 216 -13.13 20.52 6.68
C VAL A 216 -12.54 21.91 6.44
N TYR A 217 -11.40 22.20 7.07
CA TYR A 217 -10.70 23.47 6.91
C TYR A 217 -9.53 23.29 5.95
N LEU A 218 -9.56 24.03 4.84
CA LEU A 218 -8.44 24.10 3.90
C LEU A 218 -7.58 25.32 4.24
N ARG A 219 -6.29 25.07 4.48
CA ARG A 219 -5.31 26.12 4.79
C ARG A 219 -4.27 26.20 3.67
N GLY A 220 -3.82 27.42 3.37
CA GLY A 220 -2.79 27.68 2.38
C GLY A 220 -3.23 28.66 1.31
N ASP A 221 -2.58 28.58 0.15
CA ASP A 221 -2.88 29.40 -1.02
C ASP A 221 -4.33 29.23 -1.48
N ARG A 222 -5.02 30.36 -1.68
CA ARG A 222 -6.45 30.37 -1.99
C ARG A 222 -6.74 29.70 -3.32
N ASP A 223 -5.96 29.99 -4.36
CA ASP A 223 -6.26 29.49 -5.70
C ASP A 223 -6.13 27.97 -5.77
N ARG A 224 -5.11 27.41 -5.08
CA ARG A 224 -4.97 25.96 -4.91
C ARG A 224 -6.11 25.35 -4.08
N ALA A 225 -6.50 26.00 -2.98
CA ALA A 225 -7.59 25.51 -2.14
C ALA A 225 -8.93 25.51 -2.90
N THR A 226 -9.28 26.61 -3.56
CA THR A 226 -10.50 26.72 -4.38
C THR A 226 -10.47 25.74 -5.55
N GLY A 227 -9.32 25.54 -6.19
CA GLY A 227 -9.14 24.52 -7.23
C GLY A 227 -9.43 23.10 -6.73
N LEU A 228 -8.95 22.76 -5.54
CA LEU A 228 -9.24 21.48 -4.89
C LEU A 228 -10.73 21.34 -4.55
N VAL A 229 -11.35 22.37 -3.96
CA VAL A 229 -12.78 22.32 -3.63
C VAL A 229 -13.63 22.15 -4.89
N ARG A 230 -13.34 22.90 -5.96
CA ARG A 230 -14.04 22.73 -7.25
C ARG A 230 -13.91 21.30 -7.78
N ALA A 231 -12.73 20.70 -7.71
CA ALA A 231 -12.51 19.32 -8.12
C ALA A 231 -13.33 18.32 -7.28
N VAL A 232 -13.35 18.50 -5.96
CA VAL A 232 -14.16 17.69 -5.02
C VAL A 232 -15.64 17.83 -5.33
N LEU A 233 -16.16 19.06 -5.48
CA LEU A 233 -17.57 19.31 -5.79
C LEU A 233 -17.97 18.71 -7.14
N ALA A 234 -17.14 18.89 -8.17
CA ALA A 234 -17.39 18.31 -9.48
C ALA A 234 -17.47 16.78 -9.43
N GLN A 235 -16.57 16.15 -8.66
CA GLN A 235 -16.59 14.70 -8.48
C GLN A 235 -17.83 14.24 -7.73
N LEU A 236 -18.20 14.90 -6.63
CA LEU A 236 -19.40 14.58 -5.86
C LEU A 236 -20.66 14.70 -6.73
N ALA A 237 -20.77 15.77 -7.51
CA ALA A 237 -21.91 16.02 -8.37
C ALA A 237 -22.00 15.06 -9.57
N THR A 238 -20.86 14.54 -10.03
CA THR A 238 -20.82 13.54 -11.11
C THR A 238 -21.31 12.17 -10.62
N PHE A 239 -20.94 11.77 -9.40
CA PHE A 239 -21.21 10.41 -8.91
C PHE A 239 -22.47 10.27 -8.05
N HIS A 240 -23.02 11.37 -7.54
CA HIS A 240 -24.24 11.36 -6.72
C HIS A 240 -25.34 12.16 -7.41
N PRO A 241 -26.60 11.73 -7.34
CA PRO A 241 -27.72 12.51 -7.86
C PRO A 241 -28.07 13.69 -6.93
N PRO A 242 -28.73 14.74 -7.45
CA PRO A 242 -29.14 15.91 -6.66
C PRO A 242 -30.12 15.56 -5.52
N ASP A 243 -30.86 14.46 -5.62
CA ASP A 243 -31.79 14.01 -4.56
C ASP A 243 -31.06 13.37 -3.37
N ASP A 244 -29.83 12.87 -3.61
CA ASP A 244 -29.02 12.25 -2.57
C ASP A 244 -27.97 13.20 -2.00
N LEU A 245 -27.49 14.16 -2.78
CA LEU A 245 -26.49 15.14 -2.38
C LEU A 245 -26.81 16.52 -2.96
N ARG A 246 -26.77 17.57 -2.14
CA ARG A 246 -26.87 18.97 -2.60
C ARG A 246 -25.62 19.74 -2.21
N ILE A 247 -25.34 20.79 -2.99
CA ILE A 247 -24.18 21.64 -2.84
C ILE A 247 -24.66 23.06 -2.62
N ALA A 248 -24.21 23.68 -1.54
CA ALA A 248 -24.52 25.06 -1.22
C ALA A 248 -23.22 25.84 -1.02
N VAL A 249 -23.20 27.10 -1.45
CA VAL A 249 -22.00 27.95 -1.32
C VAL A 249 -22.36 29.29 -0.72
N CYS A 250 -21.64 29.67 0.33
CA CYS A 250 -21.58 31.03 0.84
C CYS A 250 -20.22 31.62 0.49
N ALA A 251 -20.19 32.61 -0.41
CA ALA A 251 -18.95 33.25 -0.82
C ALA A 251 -19.08 34.77 -0.70
N ALA A 252 -18.05 35.43 -0.16
CA ALA A 252 -17.97 36.90 -0.14
C ALA A 252 -18.18 37.47 -1.56
N ALA A 253 -18.73 38.69 -1.66
CA ALA A 253 -19.17 39.26 -2.94
C ALA A 253 -18.06 39.29 -4.00
N GLU A 254 -16.83 39.57 -3.58
CA GLU A 254 -15.63 39.65 -4.42
C GLU A 254 -15.19 38.27 -4.93
N ARG A 255 -15.57 37.20 -4.21
CA ARG A 255 -15.21 35.81 -4.48
C ARG A 255 -16.33 35.03 -5.18
N ARG A 256 -17.53 35.59 -5.24
CA ARG A 256 -18.69 34.97 -5.92
C ARG A 256 -18.44 34.60 -7.38
N PRO A 257 -17.70 35.39 -8.20
CA PRO A 257 -17.40 35.02 -9.59
C PRO A 257 -16.76 33.63 -9.73
N ASP A 258 -15.96 33.22 -8.74
CA ASP A 258 -15.32 31.91 -8.71
C ASP A 258 -16.30 30.73 -8.61
N TRP A 259 -17.54 30.98 -8.20
CA TRP A 259 -18.55 29.98 -7.93
C TRP A 259 -19.73 30.05 -8.89
N GLU A 260 -19.68 30.95 -9.89
CA GLU A 260 -20.76 31.13 -10.86
C GLU A 260 -21.13 29.86 -11.60
N TRP A 261 -20.17 28.96 -11.81
CA TRP A 261 -20.40 27.72 -12.53
C TRP A 261 -21.43 26.80 -11.88
N LEU A 262 -21.66 26.94 -10.57
CA LEU A 262 -22.67 26.17 -9.85
C LEU A 262 -24.09 26.48 -10.30
N LYS A 263 -24.35 27.64 -10.93
CA LYS A 263 -25.69 28.00 -11.42
C LYS A 263 -26.25 27.03 -12.48
N TRP A 264 -25.39 26.22 -13.09
CA TRP A 264 -25.75 25.19 -14.07
C TRP A 264 -25.91 23.80 -13.45
N LEU A 265 -25.51 23.61 -12.20
CA LEU A 265 -25.48 22.30 -11.56
C LEU A 265 -26.81 22.02 -10.86
N PRO A 266 -27.49 20.89 -11.12
CA PRO A 266 -28.77 20.58 -10.48
C PRO A 266 -28.65 20.41 -8.96
N HIS A 267 -27.47 20.05 -8.46
CA HIS A 267 -27.17 19.92 -7.02
C HIS A 267 -27.16 21.25 -6.28
N ALA A 268 -26.96 22.36 -6.99
CA ALA A 268 -26.96 23.71 -6.43
C ALA A 268 -28.32 24.41 -6.59
N LEU A 269 -29.36 23.68 -6.97
CA LEU A 269 -30.73 24.17 -7.04
C LEU A 269 -31.50 23.71 -5.80
N HIS A 270 -32.41 24.55 -5.32
CA HIS A 270 -33.34 24.19 -4.25
C HIS A 270 -34.43 23.26 -4.82
N PRO A 271 -34.84 22.19 -4.11
CA PRO A 271 -35.91 21.29 -4.58
C PRO A 271 -37.27 21.98 -4.70
N ASP A 272 -37.70 22.70 -3.66
CA ASP A 272 -39.09 23.20 -3.56
C ASP A 272 -39.27 24.70 -3.84
N ARG A 273 -38.22 25.51 -3.74
CA ARG A 273 -38.29 26.97 -3.92
C ARG A 273 -37.90 27.38 -5.34
N THR A 274 -38.70 28.24 -5.95
CA THR A 274 -38.49 28.78 -7.29
C THR A 274 -38.44 30.31 -7.30
N ASP A 275 -37.61 30.87 -8.16
CA ASP A 275 -37.53 32.27 -8.54
C ASP A 275 -38.13 32.49 -9.95
N ALA A 276 -38.17 33.73 -10.42
CA ALA A 276 -38.68 34.08 -11.76
C ALA A 276 -37.91 33.43 -12.93
N LEU A 277 -36.74 32.85 -12.67
CA LEU A 277 -35.82 32.25 -13.63
C LEU A 277 -35.63 30.73 -13.43
N GLY A 278 -36.41 30.10 -12.54
CA GLY A 278 -36.36 28.66 -12.25
C GLY A 278 -36.12 28.35 -10.77
N PRO A 279 -35.62 27.16 -10.42
CA PRO A 279 -35.31 26.82 -9.02
C PRO A 279 -34.30 27.79 -8.39
N VAL A 280 -34.51 28.12 -7.11
CA VAL A 280 -33.60 28.99 -6.34
C VAL A 280 -32.21 28.37 -6.30
N ARG A 281 -31.18 29.18 -6.56
CA ARG A 281 -29.77 28.72 -6.54
C ARG A 281 -29.23 28.82 -5.12
N LEU A 282 -28.66 27.74 -4.60
CA LEU A 282 -28.06 27.62 -3.27
C LEU A 282 -26.68 28.32 -3.21
N VAL A 283 -26.62 29.58 -3.66
CA VAL A 283 -25.43 30.42 -3.65
C VAL A 283 -25.79 31.75 -3.00
N ALA A 284 -25.16 32.05 -1.88
CA ALA A 284 -25.41 33.24 -1.08
C ALA A 284 -24.12 34.03 -0.81
N THR A 285 -24.25 35.31 -0.50
CA THR A 285 -23.13 36.18 -0.12
C THR A 285 -22.93 36.31 1.39
N THR A 286 -23.95 35.96 2.17
CA THR A 286 -23.92 35.97 3.63
C THR A 286 -24.41 34.63 4.18
N ILE A 287 -23.97 34.29 5.39
CA ILE A 287 -24.38 33.05 6.06
C ILE A 287 -25.86 33.09 6.41
N THR A 288 -26.36 34.24 6.89
CA THR A 288 -27.78 34.41 7.23
C THR A 288 -28.69 34.18 6.02
N ALA A 289 -28.31 34.66 4.84
CA ALA A 289 -29.05 34.39 3.62
C ALA A 289 -28.99 32.91 3.22
N LEU A 290 -27.84 32.25 3.42
CA LEU A 290 -27.71 30.82 3.16
C LEU A 290 -28.56 29.98 4.14
N GLU A 291 -28.55 30.34 5.43
CA GLU A 291 -29.37 29.69 6.46
C GLU A 291 -30.85 29.80 6.12
N ALA A 292 -31.34 30.98 5.74
CA ALA A 292 -32.72 31.17 5.30
C ALA A 292 -33.09 30.36 4.04
N MET A 293 -32.13 30.07 3.16
CA MET A 293 -32.33 29.18 2.01
C MET A 293 -32.34 27.70 2.39
N LEU A 294 -31.61 27.33 3.45
CA LEU A 294 -31.45 25.94 3.88
C LEU A 294 -32.37 25.55 5.04
N GLU A 295 -33.14 26.48 5.61
CA GLU A 295 -34.01 26.27 6.76
C GLU A 295 -34.92 25.05 6.59
N ASP A 296 -35.60 24.96 5.44
CA ASP A 296 -36.51 23.84 5.11
C ASP A 296 -35.75 22.49 5.01
N LEU A 297 -34.47 22.53 4.60
CA LEU A 297 -33.63 21.34 4.41
C LEU A 297 -32.91 20.90 5.69
N LEU A 298 -32.65 21.84 6.60
CA LEU A 298 -31.93 21.62 7.86
C LEU A 298 -32.87 21.41 9.05
N GLY A 299 -34.08 21.98 9.03
CA GLY A 299 -35.01 21.97 10.16
C GLY A 299 -35.43 20.58 10.62
N ALA A 300 -35.43 19.59 9.71
CA ALA A 300 -35.77 18.20 10.01
C ALA A 300 -34.56 17.32 10.39
N ARG A 301 -33.35 17.88 10.52
CA ARG A 301 -32.12 17.07 10.69
C ARG A 301 -31.69 16.92 12.15
N PRO A 302 -31.27 15.71 12.56
CA PRO A 302 -30.58 15.53 13.83
C PRO A 302 -29.21 16.21 13.80
N ARG A 303 -28.66 16.49 14.99
CA ARG A 303 -27.27 16.95 15.14
C ARG A 303 -26.30 15.91 14.54
N PHE A 304 -25.19 16.38 13.98
CA PHE A 304 -24.17 15.51 13.43
C PHE A 304 -23.55 14.65 14.54
N ASP A 305 -23.58 13.34 14.35
CA ASP A 305 -22.97 12.35 15.23
C ASP A 305 -21.94 11.53 14.42
N PRO A 306 -20.64 11.62 14.73
CA PRO A 306 -19.59 10.88 14.04
C PRO A 306 -19.63 9.37 14.34
N ASP A 307 -20.15 8.96 15.50
CA ASP A 307 -20.17 7.55 15.94
C ASP A 307 -21.38 6.81 15.37
N HIS A 308 -22.46 7.53 15.07
CA HIS A 308 -23.66 7.03 14.39
C HIS A 308 -23.65 7.31 12.87
N GLY A 309 -22.51 7.09 12.21
CA GLY A 309 -22.33 7.24 10.76
C GLY A 309 -23.23 6.37 9.85
N GLY A 310 -24.22 5.67 10.42
CA GLY A 310 -25.18 4.81 9.73
C GLY A 310 -26.66 5.20 9.92
N VAL A 311 -27.00 6.27 10.65
CA VAL A 311 -28.39 6.76 10.64
C VAL A 311 -28.63 7.40 9.28
N LEU A 312 -29.43 6.76 8.44
CA LEU A 312 -29.94 7.33 7.20
C LEU A 312 -30.71 8.61 7.55
N VAL A 313 -30.01 9.75 7.49
CA VAL A 313 -30.65 11.05 7.64
C VAL A 313 -31.64 11.18 6.49
N SER A 314 -32.91 11.39 6.83
CA SER A 314 -33.95 11.64 5.84
C SER A 314 -33.58 12.90 5.05
N GLY A 315 -33.57 12.80 3.72
CA GLY A 315 -33.21 13.91 2.82
C GLY A 315 -31.74 13.94 2.37
N PRO A 316 -31.36 14.82 1.43
CA PRO A 316 -30.04 14.83 0.77
C PRO A 316 -28.88 15.15 1.72
N HIS A 317 -27.71 14.54 1.53
CA HIS A 317 -26.50 15.01 2.19
C HIS A 317 -26.18 16.45 1.71
N LEU A 318 -25.90 17.37 2.63
CA LEU A 318 -25.62 18.78 2.30
C LEU A 318 -24.13 19.05 2.42
N VAL A 319 -23.52 19.46 1.31
CA VAL A 319 -22.14 19.95 1.30
C VAL A 319 -22.17 21.47 1.20
N VAL A 320 -21.74 22.14 2.26
CA VAL A 320 -21.70 23.61 2.34
C VAL A 320 -20.27 24.10 2.24
N VAL A 321 -19.98 24.98 1.27
CA VAL A 321 -18.68 25.65 1.14
C VAL A 321 -18.79 27.08 1.63
N LEU A 322 -17.86 27.47 2.49
CA LEU A 322 -17.72 28.85 2.97
C LEU A 322 -16.41 29.42 2.42
N ASP A 323 -16.49 30.48 1.60
CA ASP A 323 -15.31 31.13 1.01
C ASP A 323 -15.29 32.63 1.33
N GLY A 324 -14.39 33.03 2.22
CA GLY A 324 -14.25 34.43 2.65
C GLY A 324 -15.34 34.88 3.63
N VAL A 325 -16.09 33.94 4.21
CA VAL A 325 -17.11 34.23 5.23
C VAL A 325 -16.80 33.43 6.49
N THR A 326 -16.86 34.08 7.65
CA THR A 326 -16.55 33.44 8.94
C THR A 326 -17.77 32.65 9.41
N ALA A 327 -17.62 31.34 9.54
CA ALA A 327 -18.66 30.48 10.12
C ALA A 327 -19.02 30.94 11.56
N PRO A 328 -20.29 30.87 11.98
CA PRO A 328 -20.64 31.13 13.38
C PRO A 328 -19.86 30.17 14.30
N ALA A 329 -19.35 30.74 15.40
CA ALA A 329 -18.70 29.96 16.45
C ALA A 329 -19.69 28.89 16.95
N ARG A 330 -19.20 27.68 17.24
CA ARG A 330 -20.05 26.64 17.85
C ARG A 330 -20.59 27.19 19.16
N THR A 331 -21.90 27.41 19.25
CA THR A 331 -22.60 27.38 20.53
C THR A 331 -22.58 25.93 21.00
N THR A 332 -21.61 25.62 21.86
CA THR A 332 -21.62 24.39 22.67
C THR A 332 -22.70 24.54 23.73
N SER A 333 -23.91 24.10 23.41
CA SER A 333 -24.99 23.79 24.36
C SER A 333 -25.88 22.69 23.80
#